data_AF-A0A1A3PZ04-F1
#
_entry.id   AF-A0A1A3PZ04-F1
#
_cell.length_a   1.000
_cell.length_b   1.000
_cell.length_c   1.000
_cell.angle_alpha   90.00
_cell.angle_beta   90.00
_cell.angle_gamma   90.00
#
_symmetry.space_group_name_H-M   'P 1'
#
loop_
_entity.id
_entity.type
_entity.pdbx_description
1 polymer ?
#
loop_
_entity_poly.entity_id
_entity_poly.type
_entity_poly.pdbx_seq_one_letter_code
_entity_poly.pdbx_strand_id
1 'polypeptide(L)'
;MKVTVIPTMYRDAPTYKTDGEIHLRGEISARQIEQLRGALSDGKRYVPAQLGLDHYGSWASSNFPSDDDVGWQELLLDELSVEDRDPDFRPLFSSPTTEIAGSAEEFVAKVLAAAEAGWDPSLHVD
;
A
#
# COMPACT_ATOMS: atom_id res chain seq x y z
N MET A 1 -13.73 16.43 -0.62
CA MET A 1 -13.89 15.10 -0.02
C MET A 1 -12.73 14.80 0.89
N LYS A 2 -12.91 13.94 1.90
CA LYS A 2 -11.81 13.42 2.70
C LYS A 2 -11.07 12.33 1.92
N VAL A 3 -9.75 12.35 1.98
CA VAL A 3 -8.87 11.30 1.46
C VAL A 3 -7.92 10.91 2.57
N THR A 4 -7.79 9.61 2.81
CA THR A 4 -6.73 9.07 3.66
C THR A 4 -5.52 8.78 2.78
N VAL A 5 -4.37 9.32 3.15
CA VAL A 5 -3.08 9.06 2.49
C VAL A 5 -2.26 8.19 3.42
N ILE A 6 -1.84 7.01 2.94
CA ILE A 6 -1.03 6.08 3.70
C ILE A 6 0.32 5.94 2.98
N PRO A 7 1.41 6.45 3.57
CA PRO A 7 2.74 6.21 3.02
C PRO A 7 3.07 4.71 3.01
N THR A 8 3.76 4.29 1.96
CA THR A 8 4.25 2.93 1.78
C THR A 8 5.73 2.94 1.48
N MET A 9 6.41 1.85 1.78
CA MET A 9 7.82 1.71 1.47
C MET A 9 8.11 0.31 0.96
N TYR A 10 8.62 0.23 -0.27
CA TYR A 10 9.30 -0.96 -0.74
C TYR A 10 10.69 -1.03 -0.10
N ARG A 11 11.06 -2.19 0.42
CA ARG A 11 12.41 -2.45 0.96
C ARG A 11 13.00 -3.66 0.27
N ASP A 12 13.97 -3.40 -0.60
CA ASP A 12 14.89 -4.43 -1.07
C ASP A 12 16.21 -4.31 -0.30
N ALA A 13 16.53 -5.34 0.49
CA ALA A 13 17.66 -5.33 1.41
C ALA A 13 17.66 -4.12 2.41
N PRO A 14 18.69 -3.96 3.28
CA PRO A 14 18.73 -2.86 4.25
C PRO A 14 18.88 -1.46 3.64
N THR A 15 19.36 -1.37 2.39
CA THR A 15 19.84 -0.12 1.78
C THR A 15 18.93 0.43 0.70
N TYR A 16 18.06 -0.39 0.11
CA TYR A 16 17.18 0.08 -0.96
C TYR A 16 15.79 0.38 -0.43
N LYS A 17 15.33 1.60 -0.67
CA LYS A 17 14.01 2.07 -0.25
C LYS A 17 13.38 2.86 -1.38
N THR A 18 12.16 2.51 -1.72
CA THR A 18 11.33 3.34 -2.61
C THR A 18 10.05 3.71 -1.87
N ASP A 19 9.84 5.01 -1.72
CA ASP A 19 8.65 5.56 -1.06
C ASP A 19 7.47 5.61 -2.04
N GLY A 20 6.29 5.28 -1.55
CA GLY A 20 5.03 5.43 -2.26
C GLY A 20 3.89 5.79 -1.35
N GLU A 21 2.68 5.84 -1.91
CA GLU A 21 1.48 6.26 -1.19
C GLU A 21 0.25 5.50 -1.70
N ILE A 22 -0.58 5.06 -0.77
CA ILE A 22 -1.93 4.56 -1.05
C ILE A 22 -2.93 5.64 -0.66
N HIS A 23 -3.80 6.02 -1.59
CA HIS A 23 -4.87 6.99 -1.37
C HIS A 23 -6.21 6.25 -1.28
N LEU A 24 -6.92 6.45 -0.17
CA LEU A 24 -8.24 5.90 0.10
C LEU A 24 -9.28 7.01 0.10
N ARG A 25 -10.43 6.76 -0.53
CA ARG A 25 -11.59 7.64 -0.44
C ARG A 25 -12.18 7.56 0.97
N GLY A 26 -12.41 8.72 1.58
CA GLY A 26 -12.94 8.84 2.93
C GLY A 26 -11.86 8.88 4.00
N GLU A 27 -12.32 9.03 5.24
CA GLU A 27 -11.50 9.04 6.44
C GLU A 27 -11.39 7.61 7.00
N ILE A 28 -10.16 7.16 7.24
CA ILE A 28 -9.92 5.91 7.96
C ILE A 28 -10.11 6.12 9.46
N SER A 29 -10.88 5.24 10.09
CA SER A 29 -11.10 5.30 11.54
C SER A 29 -9.97 4.64 12.33
N ALA A 30 -9.80 5.03 13.60
CA ALA A 30 -8.87 4.37 14.52
C ALA A 30 -9.10 2.86 14.62
N ARG A 31 -10.37 2.41 14.62
CA ARG A 31 -10.71 0.99 14.62
C ARG A 31 -10.19 0.27 13.37
N GLN A 32 -10.32 0.89 12.20
CA GLN A 32 -9.80 0.34 10.95
C GLN A 32 -8.28 0.29 10.94
N ILE A 33 -7.59 1.29 11.49
CA ILE A 33 -6.13 1.29 11.65
C ILE A 33 -5.70 0.09 12.50
N GLU A 34 -6.36 -0.17 13.63
CA GLU A 34 -6.06 -1.34 14.47
C GLU A 34 -6.35 -2.67 13.76
N GLN A 35 -7.42 -2.75 12.96
CA GLN A 35 -7.70 -3.92 12.12
C GLN A 35 -6.59 -4.15 11.09
N LEU A 36 -6.10 -3.09 10.44
CA LEU A 36 -4.97 -3.17 9.52
C LEU A 36 -3.72 -3.67 10.26
N ARG A 37 -3.34 -3.05 11.39
CA ARG A 37 -2.19 -3.51 12.19
C ARG A 37 -2.30 -4.99 12.57
N GLY A 38 -3.48 -5.48 12.93
CA GLY A 38 -3.68 -6.89 13.27
C GLY A 38 -3.53 -7.84 12.08
N ALA A 39 -3.78 -7.38 10.86
CA ALA A 39 -3.79 -8.19 9.64
C ALA A 39 -2.46 -8.17 8.88
N LEU A 40 -1.69 -7.09 9.02
CA LEU A 40 -0.37 -6.95 8.42
C LEU A 40 0.64 -7.90 9.08
N SER A 41 1.54 -8.49 8.28
CA SER A 41 2.65 -9.28 8.81
C SER A 41 3.56 -8.38 9.66
N ASP A 42 3.91 -8.83 10.87
CA ASP A 42 4.62 -8.04 11.88
C ASP A 42 4.00 -6.66 12.17
N GLY A 43 2.70 -6.51 11.91
CA GLY A 43 1.95 -5.26 12.13
C GLY A 43 2.20 -4.15 11.12
N LYS A 44 2.99 -4.40 10.06
CA LYS A 44 3.32 -3.37 9.06
C LYS A 44 3.52 -3.87 7.63
N ARG A 45 3.72 -5.17 7.40
CA ARG A 45 4.06 -5.70 6.07
C ARG A 45 2.86 -6.29 5.34
N TYR A 46 2.80 -6.06 4.04
CA TYR A 46 1.76 -6.60 3.14
C TYR A 46 2.35 -6.88 1.75
N VAL A 47 1.58 -7.57 0.91
CA VAL A 47 1.92 -7.82 -0.49
C VAL A 47 0.93 -7.08 -1.38
N PRO A 48 1.35 -6.03 -2.12
CA PRO A 48 0.48 -5.20 -2.96
C PRO A 48 -0.36 -5.97 -3.99
N ALA A 49 0.19 -6.95 -4.71
CA ALA A 49 -0.51 -7.73 -5.75
C ALA A 49 -1.71 -8.47 -5.19
N GLN A 50 -1.64 -8.96 -3.94
CA GLN A 50 -2.77 -9.62 -3.31
C GLN A 50 -3.93 -8.65 -3.04
N LEU A 51 -3.68 -7.33 -3.07
CA LEU A 51 -4.70 -6.28 -2.97
C LEU A 51 -5.11 -5.72 -4.34
N GLY A 52 -4.49 -6.20 -5.42
CA GLY A 52 -4.62 -5.67 -6.78
C GLY A 52 -3.95 -4.31 -6.93
N LEU A 53 -2.78 -4.14 -6.32
CA LEU A 53 -1.96 -2.94 -6.33
C LEU A 53 -0.62 -3.22 -7.02
N ASP A 54 -0.15 -2.23 -7.79
CA ASP A 54 1.00 -2.29 -8.70
C ASP A 54 2.28 -1.70 -8.08
N HIS A 55 2.19 -1.09 -6.88
CA HIS A 55 3.37 -0.48 -6.27
C HIS A 55 4.35 -1.56 -5.82
N TYR A 56 5.56 -1.51 -6.37
CA TYR A 56 6.62 -2.48 -6.10
C TYR A 56 8.04 -1.92 -6.18
N GLY A 57 8.21 -0.60 -6.40
CA GLY A 57 9.51 -0.10 -6.84
C GLY A 57 9.87 -0.53 -8.27
N SER A 58 8.90 -0.86 -9.11
CA SER A 58 9.09 -1.15 -10.55
C SER A 58 9.80 -0.03 -11.32
N TRP A 59 9.73 1.20 -10.81
CA TRP A 59 10.44 2.36 -11.35
C TRP A 59 11.89 2.48 -10.88
N ALA A 60 12.25 1.67 -9.90
CA ALA A 60 13.50 1.74 -9.20
C ALA A 60 14.60 0.96 -9.99
N SER A 61 14.23 -0.02 -10.83
CA SER A 61 15.16 -0.73 -11.71
C SER A 61 14.47 -1.33 -12.94
N SER A 62 15.14 -1.32 -14.09
CA SER A 62 14.68 -2.04 -15.30
C SER A 62 14.71 -3.56 -15.17
N ASN A 63 15.37 -4.08 -14.12
CA ASN A 63 15.47 -5.51 -13.84
C ASN A 63 14.42 -5.97 -12.81
N PHE A 64 13.53 -5.07 -12.38
CA PHE A 64 12.50 -5.39 -11.41
C PHE A 64 11.27 -6.06 -12.08
N PRO A 65 10.67 -7.11 -11.49
CA PRO A 65 11.19 -7.89 -10.37
C PRO A 65 12.30 -8.84 -10.85
N SER A 66 13.36 -8.96 -10.06
CA SER A 66 14.44 -9.93 -10.22
C SER A 66 14.24 -11.12 -9.27
N ASP A 67 15.06 -12.16 -9.41
CA ASP A 67 15.03 -13.34 -8.53
C ASP A 67 15.30 -12.99 -7.04
N ASP A 68 15.89 -11.82 -6.77
CA ASP A 68 16.20 -11.33 -5.43
C ASP A 68 15.08 -10.47 -4.81
N ASP A 69 14.11 -10.03 -5.62
CA ASP A 69 13.01 -9.17 -5.16
C ASP A 69 11.94 -9.99 -4.44
N VAL A 70 11.42 -9.42 -3.35
CA VAL A 70 10.31 -10.00 -2.59
C VAL A 70 9.14 -9.02 -2.61
N GLY A 71 7.93 -9.51 -2.81
CA GLY A 71 6.72 -8.70 -2.92
C GLY A 71 6.30 -7.97 -1.63
N TRP A 72 7.13 -7.96 -0.59
CA TRP A 72 6.85 -7.29 0.66
C TRP A 72 6.99 -5.77 0.56
N GLN A 73 5.99 -5.08 1.09
CA GLN A 73 6.05 -3.66 1.38
C GLN A 73 5.65 -3.34 2.80
N GLU A 74 6.14 -2.22 3.32
CA GLU A 74 5.69 -1.65 4.58
C GLU A 74 4.56 -0.65 4.34
N LEU A 75 3.48 -0.80 5.09
CA LEU A 75 2.38 0.16 5.21
C LEU A 75 2.62 1.01 6.46
N LEU A 76 2.94 2.30 6.28
CA LEU A 76 3.38 3.18 7.36
C LEU A 76 2.18 3.83 8.07
N LEU A 77 1.45 3.02 8.83
CA LEU A 77 0.21 3.45 9.50
C LEU A 77 0.41 4.55 10.55
N ASP A 78 1.62 4.69 11.11
CA ASP A 78 1.96 5.77 12.04
C ASP A 78 2.17 7.13 11.36
N GLU A 79 2.34 7.12 10.03
CA GLU A 79 2.65 8.31 9.22
C GLU A 79 1.47 8.73 8.32
N LEU A 80 0.32 8.05 8.43
CA LEU A 80 -0.85 8.37 7.62
C LEU A 80 -1.40 9.76 7.92
N SER A 81 -2.03 10.36 6.92
CA SER A 81 -2.72 11.65 7.03
C SER A 81 -4.14 11.56 6.47
N VAL A 82 -5.01 12.45 6.94
CA VAL A 82 -6.36 12.65 6.40
C VAL A 82 -6.43 14.07 5.86
N GLU A 83 -6.67 14.19 4.57
CA GLU A 83 -6.63 15.45 3.84
C GLU A 83 -8.00 15.80 3.27
N ASP A 84 -8.30 17.10 3.22
CA ASP A 84 -9.40 17.63 2.42
C ASP A 84 -8.91 17.83 0.99
N ARG A 85 -9.46 17.08 0.04
CA ARG A 85 -9.16 17.20 -1.39
C ARG A 85 -10.40 17.54 -2.20
N ASP A 86 -10.22 18.13 -3.37
CA ASP A 86 -11.32 18.37 -4.30
C ASP A 86 -12.00 17.02 -4.67
N PRO A 87 -13.33 16.90 -4.72
CA PRO A 87 -13.99 15.69 -5.23
C PRO A 87 -13.58 15.34 -6.67
N ASP A 88 -13.19 16.31 -7.48
CA ASP A 88 -12.65 16.12 -8.83
C ASP A 88 -11.12 15.99 -8.82
N PHE A 89 -10.49 15.91 -7.64
CA PHE A 89 -9.07 15.65 -7.50
C PHE A 89 -8.74 14.29 -8.12
N ARG A 90 -8.13 14.34 -9.29
CA ARG A 90 -7.31 13.28 -9.83
C ARG A 90 -5.88 13.71 -9.57
N PRO A 91 -5.01 12.87 -8.99
CA PRO A 91 -3.60 13.18 -8.93
C PRO A 91 -3.15 13.58 -10.34
N LEU A 92 -2.79 14.86 -10.53
CA LEU A 92 -2.45 15.43 -11.86
C LEU A 92 -1.24 14.71 -12.47
N PHE A 93 -0.47 14.07 -11.60
CA PHE A 93 0.47 13.03 -11.89
C PHE A 93 0.17 11.97 -10.84
N SER A 94 -0.28 10.78 -11.23
CA SER A 94 0.06 9.62 -10.40
C SER A 94 1.57 9.69 -10.34
N SER A 95 2.15 10.07 -9.18
CA SER A 95 3.52 9.65 -8.96
C SER A 95 3.53 8.17 -9.31
N PRO A 96 4.53 7.66 -10.03
CA PRO A 96 4.63 6.23 -10.31
C PRO A 96 4.50 5.35 -9.05
N THR A 97 4.59 5.97 -7.87
CA THR A 97 4.47 5.40 -6.55
C THR A 97 3.17 5.72 -5.80
N THR A 98 2.20 6.43 -6.42
CA THR A 98 0.89 6.73 -5.83
C THR A 98 -0.19 5.82 -6.43
N GLU A 99 -0.93 5.13 -5.57
CA GLU A 99 -2.01 4.23 -5.96
C GLU A 99 -3.36 4.60 -5.32
N ILE A 100 -4.45 4.32 -6.03
CA ILE A 100 -5.81 4.55 -5.53
C ILE A 100 -6.43 3.19 -5.19
N ALA A 101 -6.63 2.91 -3.90
CA ALA A 101 -7.08 1.59 -3.44
C ALA A 101 -8.57 1.52 -3.06
N GLY A 102 -9.39 2.40 -3.64
CA GLY A 102 -10.84 2.47 -3.37
C GLY A 102 -11.17 3.28 -2.12
N SER A 103 -12.21 2.90 -1.38
CA SER A 103 -12.57 3.50 -0.08
C SER A 103 -11.82 2.85 1.08
N ALA A 104 -11.81 3.52 2.22
CA ALA A 104 -11.19 2.97 3.44
C ALA A 104 -11.78 1.61 3.85
N GLU A 105 -13.09 1.42 3.68
CA GLU A 105 -13.77 0.16 3.98
C GLU A 105 -13.38 -0.96 3.00
N GLU A 106 -13.38 -0.67 1.70
CA GLU A 106 -12.97 -1.61 0.64
C GLU A 106 -11.52 -2.06 0.85
N PHE A 107 -10.62 -1.13 1.17
CA PHE A 107 -9.22 -1.44 1.41
C PHE A 107 -9.01 -2.33 2.64
N VAL A 108 -9.65 -1.99 3.77
CA VAL A 108 -9.58 -2.81 5.00
C VAL A 108 -10.11 -4.21 4.74
N ALA A 109 -11.23 -4.35 4.03
CA ALA A 109 -11.79 -5.66 3.68
C ALA A 109 -10.82 -6.50 2.84
N LYS A 110 -10.16 -5.90 1.85
CA LYS A 110 -9.14 -6.57 1.03
C LYS A 110 -7.94 -7.02 1.86
N VAL A 111 -7.42 -6.16 2.74
CA VAL A 111 -6.27 -6.49 3.61
C VAL A 111 -6.62 -7.64 4.54
N LEU A 112 -7.82 -7.63 5.14
CA LEU A 112 -8.28 -8.72 6.00
C LEU A 112 -8.40 -10.04 5.23
N ALA A 113 -8.97 -10.00 4.03
CA ALA A 113 -9.11 -11.19 3.19
C ALA A 113 -7.75 -11.75 2.74
N ALA A 114 -6.80 -10.89 2.37
CA ALA A 114 -5.44 -11.31 2.01
C ALA A 114 -4.68 -11.90 3.21
N ALA A 115 -4.82 -11.30 4.39
CA ALA A 115 -4.23 -11.82 5.61
C ALA A 115 -4.81 -13.19 6.01
N GLU A 116 -6.13 -13.39 5.86
CA GLU A 116 -6.79 -14.68 6.09
C GLU A 116 -6.33 -15.76 5.10
N ALA A 117 -6.13 -15.39 3.83
CA ALA A 117 -5.58 -16.28 2.81
C ALA A 117 -4.08 -16.60 3.00
N GLY A 118 -3.39 -15.79 3.81
CA GLY A 118 -1.94 -15.83 3.97
C GLY A 118 -1.23 -14.92 2.97
N TRP A 119 -0.28 -14.14 3.46
CA TRP A 119 0.57 -13.31 2.62
C TRP A 119 1.58 -14.18 1.84
N ASP A 120 1.67 -13.96 0.54
CA ASP A 120 2.58 -14.64 -0.38
C ASP A 120 3.55 -13.63 -1.00
N PRO A 121 4.77 -13.49 -0.45
CA PRO A 121 5.75 -12.53 -0.94
C PRO A 121 6.43 -12.94 -2.25
N SER A 122 6.08 -14.09 -2.84
CA SER A 122 6.54 -14.40 -4.19
C SER A 122 5.75 -13.67 -5.27
N LEU A 123 4.60 -13.08 -4.92
CA LEU A 123 3.71 -12.41 -5.85
C LEU A 123 4.15 -10.97 -6.18
N HIS A 124 4.17 -10.70 -7.48
CA HIS A 124 4.36 -9.39 -8.09
C HIS A 124 3.23 -9.18 -9.11
N VAL A 125 2.88 -7.93 -9.44
CA VAL A 125 1.96 -7.67 -10.57
C VAL A 125 2.68 -7.99 -11.88
N ASP A 126 1.98 -8.67 -12.79
CA ASP A 126 2.42 -9.04 -14.14
C ASP A 126 2.71 -7.84 -15.07
#